data_AF-A0A9Q3PN69-F1
#
_entry.id   AF-A0A9Q3PN69-F1
#
_cell.length_a   1.000
_cell.length_b   1.000
_cell.length_c   1.000
_cell.angle_alpha   90.00
_cell.angle_beta   90.00
_cell.angle_gamma   90.00
#
_symmetry.space_group_name_H-M   'P 1'
#
loop_
_entity.id
_entity.type
_entity.pdbx_description
1 polymer ?
#
loop_
_entity_poly.entity_id
_entity_poly.type
_entity_poly.pdbx_seq_one_letter_code
_entity_poly.pdbx_strand_id
1 'polypeptide(L)'
;MDLPPSSYHDSLEELWDEEEEPEEIETVMKVVPSFYHQDLDLSCKVKAEKLPPHCACDHHIKLEGSLPPVWVIYSLSNQESDTLRAYISENVEKGFIHPRSSSTGAPVLFVKKKDGGLR
;
A
#
# COMPACT_ATOMS: atom_id res chain seq x y z
N MET A 1 4.16 40.24 -23.24
CA MET A 1 3.47 38.94 -23.06
C MET A 1 4.06 38.37 -21.80
N ASP A 2 3.63 38.89 -20.65
CA ASP A 2 4.22 38.56 -19.35
C ASP A 2 3.48 37.37 -18.76
N LEU A 3 4.23 36.30 -18.49
CA LEU A 3 3.71 35.10 -17.82
C LEU A 3 3.41 35.47 -16.36
N PRO A 4 2.28 34.98 -15.78
CA PRO A 4 2.02 35.22 -14.36
C PRO A 4 3.04 34.48 -13.49
N PRO A 5 3.39 35.02 -12.31
CA PRO A 5 4.36 34.40 -11.43
C PRO A 5 3.87 33.04 -10.93
N SER A 6 4.80 32.07 -10.96
CA SER A 6 4.68 30.73 -10.40
C SER A 6 4.54 30.79 -8.88
N SER A 7 3.35 31.09 -8.36
CA SER A 7 3.04 30.97 -6.92
C SER A 7 2.28 29.68 -6.58
N TYR A 8 2.39 28.66 -7.44
CA TYR A 8 1.61 27.42 -7.33
C TYR A 8 2.47 26.20 -6.92
N HIS A 9 3.67 26.41 -6.38
CA HIS A 9 4.54 25.29 -6.01
C HIS A 9 4.74 25.10 -4.51
N ASP A 10 4.14 25.94 -3.66
CA ASP A 10 4.50 25.95 -2.23
C ASP A 10 3.34 25.68 -1.28
N SER A 11 2.14 25.34 -1.80
CA SER A 11 0.96 25.09 -0.97
C SER A 11 0.48 23.62 -0.99
N LEU A 12 1.20 22.74 -1.69
CA LEU A 12 0.83 21.32 -1.82
C LEU A 12 1.84 20.36 -1.15
N GLU A 13 3.06 20.81 -0.85
CA GLU A 13 4.08 19.98 -0.20
C GLU A 13 3.95 19.94 1.34
N GLU A 14 3.19 20.87 1.94
CA GLU A 14 2.97 20.93 3.41
C GLU A 14 1.75 20.14 3.90
N LEU A 15 0.99 19.49 3.01
CA LEU A 15 -0.27 18.84 3.40
C LEU A 15 -0.13 17.37 3.81
N TRP A 16 1.08 16.80 3.71
CA TRP A 16 1.36 15.39 3.98
C TRP A 16 2.41 15.22 5.10
N ASP A 17 2.28 16.00 6.18
CA ASP A 17 2.88 15.63 7.45
C ASP A 17 1.86 14.88 8.34
N GLU A 18 2.39 13.86 9.01
CA GLU A 18 1.71 12.75 9.70
C GLU A 18 0.82 13.21 10.85
N GLU A 19 -0.42 12.71 10.91
CA GLU A 19 -1.14 12.30 12.14
C GLU A 19 -2.40 11.46 11.77
N GLU A 20 -2.38 10.15 12.05
CA GLU A 20 -3.58 9.30 12.29
C GLU A 20 -4.36 9.92 13.47
N GLU A 21 -5.69 10.07 13.54
CA GLU A 21 -6.87 9.39 12.99
C GLU A 21 -8.01 10.44 12.90
N PRO A 22 -8.94 10.29 11.95
CA PRO A 22 -10.31 10.19 12.47
C PRO A 22 -11.11 9.05 11.86
N GLU A 23 -11.48 8.10 12.71
CA GLU A 23 -12.49 7.08 12.45
C GLU A 23 -13.90 7.66 12.23
N GLU A 24 -14.08 8.98 12.45
CA GLU A 24 -15.35 9.67 12.29
C GLU A 24 -15.51 10.30 10.90
N ILE A 25 -16.51 9.83 10.16
CA ILE A 25 -16.91 10.31 8.83
C ILE A 25 -17.06 11.84 8.79
N GLU A 26 -17.49 12.46 9.90
CA GLU A 26 -17.68 13.90 10.02
C GLU A 26 -16.37 14.70 9.84
N THR A 27 -15.26 14.14 10.28
CA THR A 27 -13.93 14.76 10.18
C THR A 27 -13.39 14.63 8.75
N VAL A 28 -13.61 13.47 8.12
CA VAL A 28 -13.28 13.24 6.71
C VAL A 28 -14.09 14.17 5.80
N MET A 29 -15.38 14.39 6.08
CA MET A 29 -16.23 15.33 5.35
C MET A 29 -15.74 16.78 5.39
N LYS A 30 -15.02 17.18 6.45
CA LYS A 30 -14.46 18.53 6.58
C LYS A 30 -13.21 18.73 5.72
N VAL A 31 -12.45 17.66 5.48
CA VAL A 31 -11.21 17.68 4.67
C VAL A 31 -11.51 17.45 3.19
N VAL A 32 -12.43 16.54 2.89
CA VAL A 32 -12.74 16.12 1.52
C VAL A 32 -13.71 17.12 0.87
N PRO A 33 -13.43 17.63 -0.35
CA PRO A 33 -14.34 18.51 -1.07
C PRO A 33 -15.74 17.90 -1.23
N SER A 34 -16.79 18.72 -1.11
CA SER A 34 -18.18 18.25 -1.06
C SER A 34 -18.61 17.38 -2.24
N PHE A 35 -18.01 17.57 -3.42
CA PHE A 35 -18.27 16.75 -4.60
C PHE A 35 -17.91 15.26 -4.40
N TYR A 36 -16.96 14.94 -3.53
CA TYR A 36 -16.54 13.56 -3.24
C TYR A 36 -17.29 12.95 -2.06
N HIS A 37 -18.22 13.66 -1.42
CA HIS A 37 -18.95 13.16 -0.25
C HIS A 37 -19.79 11.91 -0.54
N GLN A 38 -20.21 11.74 -1.80
CA GLN A 38 -20.89 10.53 -2.27
C GLN A 38 -20.00 9.27 -2.23
N ASP A 39 -18.68 9.45 -2.31
CA ASP A 39 -17.68 8.40 -2.49
C ASP A 39 -16.76 8.28 -1.26
N LEU A 40 -17.14 8.85 -0.12
CA LEU A 40 -16.35 8.76 1.13
C LEU A 40 -16.04 7.31 1.51
N ASP A 41 -16.91 6.40 1.08
CA ASP A 41 -16.72 4.98 1.26
C ASP A 41 -15.44 4.43 0.61
N LEU A 42 -15.01 5.02 -0.51
CA LEU A 42 -13.76 4.65 -1.20
C LEU A 42 -12.52 5.00 -0.36
N SER A 43 -12.65 5.97 0.55
CA SER A 43 -11.59 6.36 1.49
C SER A 43 -11.61 5.58 2.82
N CYS A 44 -12.57 4.65 3.00
CA CYS A 44 -12.68 3.86 4.22
C CYS A 44 -11.55 2.83 4.30
N LYS A 45 -10.61 3.03 5.24
CA LYS A 45 -9.49 2.11 5.53
C LYS A 45 -9.96 0.67 5.76
N VAL A 46 -11.00 0.48 6.56
CA VAL A 46 -11.59 -0.84 6.88
C VAL A 46 -12.12 -1.55 5.62
N LYS A 47 -12.68 -0.81 4.66
CA LYS A 47 -13.14 -1.39 3.39
C LYS A 47 -11.98 -1.69 2.45
N ALA A 48 -10.94 -0.86 2.46
CA ALA A 48 -9.72 -1.07 1.69
C ALA A 48 -8.93 -2.32 2.13
N GLU A 49 -9.11 -2.78 3.38
CA GLU A 49 -8.48 -4.00 3.90
C GLU A 49 -9.11 -5.32 3.41
N LYS A 50 -10.10 -5.27 2.51
CA LYS A 50 -10.74 -6.46 1.94
C LYS A 50 -10.43 -6.56 0.45
N LEU A 51 -10.05 -7.76 0.00
CA LEU A 51 -9.90 -8.00 -1.43
C LEU A 51 -11.24 -7.82 -2.14
N PRO A 52 -11.25 -7.19 -3.33
CA PRO A 52 -12.44 -7.19 -4.15
C PRO A 52 -12.80 -8.63 -4.54
N PRO A 53 -14.10 -8.94 -4.74
CA PRO A 53 -14.50 -10.24 -5.23
C PRO A 53 -13.87 -10.52 -6.61
N HIS A 54 -13.54 -11.79 -6.86
CA HIS A 54 -13.12 -12.24 -8.18
C HIS A 54 -14.10 -11.77 -9.25
N CYS A 55 -13.56 -11.25 -10.35
CA CYS A 55 -14.37 -10.66 -11.42
C CYS A 55 -13.95 -11.24 -12.78
N ALA A 56 -14.64 -10.84 -13.85
CA ALA A 56 -14.34 -11.33 -15.20
C ALA A 56 -12.90 -10.97 -15.68
N CYS A 57 -12.24 -10.02 -15.01
CA CYS A 57 -10.95 -9.48 -15.37
C CYS A 57 -9.95 -9.59 -14.20
N ASP A 58 -9.66 -10.80 -13.74
CA ASP A 58 -8.59 -11.01 -12.77
C ASP A 58 -7.21 -10.82 -13.41
N HIS A 59 -6.24 -10.33 -12.61
CA HIS A 59 -4.88 -10.12 -13.10
C HIS A 59 -4.21 -11.46 -13.44
N HIS A 60 -3.82 -11.64 -14.70
CA HIS A 60 -3.12 -12.82 -15.17
C HIS A 60 -1.70 -12.48 -15.63
N ILE A 61 -0.71 -13.15 -15.04
CA ILE A 61 0.70 -13.04 -15.44
C ILE A 61 0.98 -14.07 -16.52
N LYS A 62 1.08 -13.64 -17.78
CA LYS A 62 1.47 -14.49 -18.90
C LYS A 62 2.99 -14.64 -18.93
N LEU A 63 3.48 -15.87 -18.85
CA LEU A 63 4.90 -16.16 -18.95
C LEU A 63 5.35 -16.22 -20.41
N GLU A 64 6.48 -15.60 -20.71
CA GLU A 64 7.19 -15.75 -21.98
C GLU A 64 8.30 -16.78 -21.81
N GLY A 65 8.07 -18.02 -22.28
CA GLY A 65 9.07 -19.10 -22.19
C GLY A 65 9.00 -19.92 -20.91
N SER A 66 10.15 -20.14 -20.26
CA SER A 66 10.28 -21.03 -19.09
C SER A 66 9.91 -20.34 -17.78
N LEU A 67 9.71 -21.14 -16.72
CA LEU A 67 9.44 -20.63 -15.37
C LEU A 67 10.58 -19.72 -14.86
N PRO A 68 10.27 -18.66 -14.10
CA PRO A 68 11.29 -17.84 -13.47
C PRO A 68 12.07 -18.65 -12.42
N PRO A 69 13.39 -18.40 -12.30
CA PRO A 69 14.23 -19.14 -11.36
C PRO A 69 13.82 -18.89 -9.91
N VAL A 70 14.18 -19.82 -9.03
CA VAL A 70 14.08 -19.64 -7.58
C VAL A 70 15.26 -18.78 -7.14
N TRP A 71 14.96 -17.64 -6.51
CA TRP A 71 15.99 -16.76 -5.98
C TRP A 71 16.40 -17.17 -4.56
N VAL A 72 17.65 -16.89 -4.21
CA VAL A 72 18.19 -17.16 -2.86
C VAL A 72 17.61 -16.14 -1.87
N ILE A 73 17.28 -16.59 -0.66
CA ILE A 73 16.80 -15.72 0.42
C ILE A 73 18.02 -15.07 1.10
N TYR A 74 18.01 -13.75 1.25
CA TYR A 74 19.04 -13.02 1.98
C TYR A 74 18.89 -13.19 3.49
N SER A 75 20.00 -13.15 4.21
CA SER A 75 19.98 -13.14 5.68
C SER A 75 19.34 -11.86 6.19
N LEU A 76 18.35 -12.00 7.07
CA LEU A 76 17.66 -10.88 7.71
C LEU A 76 18.21 -10.62 9.10
N SER A 77 18.26 -9.36 9.51
CA SER A 77 18.45 -8.97 10.90
C SER A 77 17.23 -9.35 11.77
N ASN A 78 17.38 -9.28 13.09
CA ASN A 78 16.26 -9.55 14.01
C ASN A 78 15.09 -8.59 13.76
N GLN A 79 15.37 -7.30 13.60
CA GLN A 79 14.35 -6.29 13.33
C GLN A 79 13.61 -6.56 12.02
N GLU A 80 14.33 -6.88 10.94
CA GLU A 80 13.73 -7.21 9.65
C GLU A 80 12.89 -8.50 9.72
N SER A 81 13.36 -9.50 10.47
CA SER A 81 12.63 -10.75 10.66
C SER A 81 11.32 -10.56 11.40
N ASP A 82 11.33 -9.71 12.43
CA ASP A 82 10.12 -9.42 13.22
C ASP A 82 9.12 -8.59 12.39
N THR A 83 9.60 -7.58 11.65
CA THR A 83 8.77 -6.84 10.69
C THR A 83 8.17 -7.76 9.63
N LEU A 84 8.97 -8.67 9.06
CA LEU A 84 8.49 -9.62 8.04
C LEU A 84 7.38 -10.51 8.59
N ARG A 85 7.55 -11.04 9.81
CA ARG A 85 6.56 -11.91 10.44
C ARG A 85 5.26 -11.17 10.70
N ALA A 86 5.34 -9.95 11.24
CA ALA A 86 4.18 -9.11 11.50
C ALA A 86 3.40 -8.83 10.20
N TYR A 87 4.12 -8.40 9.15
CA TYR A 87 3.54 -8.16 7.83
C TYR A 87 2.85 -9.41 7.26
N ILE A 88 3.51 -10.58 7.32
CA ILE A 88 2.91 -11.83 6.82
C ILE A 88 1.66 -12.18 7.61
N SER A 89 1.69 -12.12 8.95
CA SER A 89 0.53 -12.46 9.78
C SER A 89 -0.66 -11.56 9.49
N GLU A 90 -0.45 -10.25 9.38
CA GLU A 90 -1.49 -9.27 9.11
C GLU A 90 -2.12 -9.50 7.72
N ASN A 91 -1.29 -9.72 6.69
CA ASN A 91 -1.79 -9.91 5.33
C ASN A 91 -2.43 -11.29 5.11
N VAL A 92 -2.05 -12.30 5.89
CA VAL A 92 -2.75 -13.59 5.93
C VAL A 92 -4.12 -13.45 6.60
N GLU A 93 -4.21 -12.71 7.70
CA GLU A 93 -5.47 -12.43 8.38
C GLU A 93 -6.43 -11.62 7.51
N LYS A 94 -5.92 -10.61 6.79
CA LYS A 94 -6.68 -9.84 5.79
C LYS A 94 -7.07 -10.66 4.55
N GLY A 95 -6.45 -11.81 4.34
CA GLY A 95 -6.65 -12.65 3.16
C GLY A 95 -5.98 -12.13 1.88
N PHE A 96 -5.07 -11.15 2.00
CA PHE A 96 -4.32 -10.58 0.87
C PHE A 96 -3.29 -11.56 0.32
N ILE A 97 -2.69 -12.36 1.21
CA ILE A 97 -1.77 -13.43 0.86
C ILE A 97 -2.19 -14.72 1.55
N HIS A 98 -1.77 -15.86 1.00
CA HIS A 98 -1.98 -17.15 1.62
C HIS A 98 -0.77 -18.05 1.39
N PRO A 99 -0.51 -19.03 2.28
CA PRO A 99 0.55 -20.00 2.07
C PRO A 99 0.35 -20.74 0.74
N ARG A 100 1.44 -20.90 -0.04
CA ARG A 100 1.43 -21.64 -1.30
C ARG A 100 2.76 -22.35 -1.50
N SER A 101 2.70 -23.58 -2.01
CA SER A 101 3.88 -24.29 -2.52
C SER A 101 4.08 -23.93 -3.99
N SER A 102 5.18 -23.27 -4.32
CA SER A 102 5.50 -22.79 -5.68
C SER A 102 6.90 -23.25 -6.08
N SER A 103 7.10 -23.57 -7.37
CA SER A 103 8.42 -23.88 -7.95
C SER A 103 9.25 -22.64 -8.26
N THR A 104 8.71 -21.45 -7.98
CA THR A 104 9.37 -20.14 -8.14
C THR A 104 9.13 -19.28 -6.91
N GLY A 105 10.05 -18.37 -6.61
CA GLY A 105 9.95 -17.46 -5.48
C GLY A 105 10.97 -16.33 -5.59
N ALA A 106 10.60 -15.15 -5.10
CA ALA A 106 11.43 -13.95 -5.09
C ALA A 106 11.83 -13.57 -3.65
N PRO A 107 12.97 -12.91 -3.43
CA PRO A 107 13.38 -12.48 -2.10
C PRO A 107 12.57 -11.24 -1.67
N VAL A 108 12.41 -11.07 -0.35
CA VAL A 108 11.88 -9.84 0.24
C VAL A 108 13.05 -8.90 0.56
N LEU A 109 12.89 -7.63 0.25
CA LEU A 109 13.86 -6.57 0.51
C LEU A 109 13.22 -5.50 1.37
N PHE A 110 13.98 -4.92 2.30
CA PHE A 110 13.50 -3.87 3.18
C PHE A 110 14.05 -2.50 2.79
N VAL A 111 13.18 -1.48 2.88
CA VAL A 111 13.53 -0.07 2.73
C VAL A 111 13.11 0.69 3.98
N LYS A 112 14.00 1.56 4.46
CA LYS A 112 13.70 2.47 5.57
C LYS A 112 12.76 3.58 5.11
N LYS A 113 11.68 3.78 5.86
CA LYS A 113 10.76 4.90 5.71
C LYS A 113 11.26 6.15 6.46
N LYS A 114 10.63 7.31 6.22
CA LYS A 114 10.93 8.60 6.88
C LYS A 114 10.73 8.52 8.39
N ASP A 115 9.66 7.83 8.82
CA ASP A 115 9.29 7.54 10.22
C ASP A 115 10.25 6.58 10.96
N GLY A 116 11.27 6.05 10.26
CA GLY A 116 12.21 5.07 10.80
C GLY A 116 11.72 3.61 10.75
N GLY A 117 10.49 3.38 10.29
CA GLY A 117 9.94 2.05 10.04
C GLY A 117 10.57 1.35 8.83
N LEU A 118 10.28 0.05 8.69
CA LEU A 118 10.69 -0.78 7.56
C LEU A 118 9.46 -1.17 6.73
N ARG A 119 9.61 -1.21 5.40
CA ARG A 119 8.65 -1.78 4.44
C ARG A 119 9.35 -2.63 3.41
#